data_AF-A0A928SNE9-F1
#
_entry.id   AF-A0A928SNE9-F1
#
_cell.length_a   1.000
_cell.length_b   1.000
_cell.length_c   1.000
_cell.angle_alpha   90.00
_cell.angle_beta   90.00
_cell.angle_gamma   90.00
#
_symmetry.space_group_name_H-M   'P 1'
#
loop_
_entity.id
_entity.type
_entity.pdbx_description
1 polymer ?
#
loop_
_entity_poly.entity_id
_entity_poly.type
_entity_poly.pdbx_seq_one_letter_code
_entity_poly.pdbx_strand_id
1 'polypeptide(L)'
;MPESLDVENVPLRPRNSVRESTLVRRLRKVPDAERYELIQRLISRDIVVGLEVARAALTNRKHAENLLERGILGSDPSDVELWLRCLVPKVGVGRVVAFLRRELETYPDAVDNALYWLPRFLTAASEREKAQYRALHRLASAQGVIRGPKPIRDQSGGVRFRRVK
;
A
#
# COMPACT_ATOMS: atom_id res chain seq x y z
N MET A 1 -30.36 -18.67 2.26
CA MET A 1 -29.58 -17.55 2.81
C MET A 1 -28.12 -18.01 2.88
N PRO A 2 -27.16 -17.38 2.17
CA PRO A 2 -25.76 -17.72 2.36
C PRO A 2 -25.39 -17.40 3.82
N GLU A 3 -24.71 -18.35 4.46
CA GLU A 3 -24.16 -18.21 5.81
C GLU A 3 -23.30 -16.94 5.87
N SER A 4 -23.70 -15.97 6.69
CA SER A 4 -22.96 -14.72 6.87
C SER A 4 -21.54 -15.06 7.32
N LEU A 5 -20.53 -14.64 6.55
CA LEU A 5 -19.14 -14.92 6.89
C LEU A 5 -18.75 -14.06 8.11
N ASP A 6 -18.74 -14.69 9.27
CA ASP A 6 -18.28 -14.06 10.50
C ASP A 6 -16.74 -13.97 10.50
N VAL A 7 -16.24 -12.87 9.95
CA VAL A 7 -14.80 -12.60 9.93
C VAL A 7 -14.25 -12.35 11.33
N GLU A 8 -15.05 -11.91 12.30
CA GLU A 8 -14.60 -11.54 13.64
C GLU A 8 -14.09 -12.75 14.44
N ASN A 9 -14.71 -13.91 14.22
CA ASN A 9 -14.32 -15.15 14.88
C ASN A 9 -13.31 -15.98 14.10
N VAL A 10 -12.88 -15.53 12.91
CA VAL A 10 -11.79 -16.21 12.20
C VAL A 10 -10.48 -15.97 12.95
N PRO A 11 -9.78 -17.03 13.40
CA PRO A 11 -8.44 -16.86 13.94
C PRO A 11 -7.54 -16.36 12.80
N LEU A 12 -6.64 -15.41 13.09
CA LEU A 12 -5.70 -14.85 12.10
C LEU A 12 -4.26 -15.29 12.36
N ARG A 13 -3.96 -15.72 13.59
CA ARG A 13 -2.64 -16.21 14.00
C ARG A 13 -2.71 -17.62 14.62
N PRO A 14 -1.62 -18.41 14.58
CA PRO A 14 -0.45 -18.19 13.70
C PRO A 14 -0.86 -18.25 12.22
N ARG A 15 0.00 -17.72 11.35
CA ARG A 15 -0.27 -17.65 9.92
C ARG A 15 -0.48 -19.05 9.33
N ASN A 16 -1.55 -19.27 8.59
CA ASN A 16 -1.88 -20.58 8.01
C ASN A 16 -2.44 -20.40 6.59
N SER A 17 -1.65 -20.82 5.61
CA SER A 17 -1.95 -20.65 4.17
C SER A 17 -3.22 -21.39 3.72
N VAL A 18 -3.54 -22.53 4.32
CA VAL A 18 -4.76 -23.30 4.03
C VAL A 18 -5.99 -22.54 4.53
N ARG A 19 -5.93 -21.99 5.74
CA ARG A 19 -6.99 -21.15 6.31
C ARG A 19 -7.17 -19.86 5.52
N GLU A 20 -6.09 -19.16 5.18
CA GLU A 20 -6.13 -17.95 4.34
C GLU A 20 -6.77 -18.24 2.98
N SER A 21 -6.36 -19.34 2.33
CA SER A 21 -6.93 -19.74 1.03
C SER A 21 -8.42 -20.06 1.12
N THR A 22 -8.84 -20.73 2.21
CA THR A 22 -10.24 -21.04 2.47
C THR A 22 -11.05 -19.76 2.71
N LEU A 23 -10.52 -18.83 3.50
CA LEU A 23 -11.13 -17.53 3.76
C LEU A 23 -11.31 -16.74 2.46
N VAL A 24 -10.29 -16.68 1.60
CA VAL A 24 -10.38 -16.03 0.28
C VAL A 24 -11.46 -16.67 -0.59
N ARG A 25 -11.56 -18.00 -0.62
CA ARG A 25 -12.61 -18.70 -1.38
C ARG A 25 -14.01 -18.36 -0.87
N ARG A 26 -14.19 -18.26 0.44
CA ARG A 26 -15.48 -17.86 1.05
C ARG A 26 -15.80 -16.40 0.72
N LEU A 27 -14.85 -15.49 0.91
CA LEU A 27 -15.01 -14.07 0.58
C LEU A 27 -15.37 -13.83 -0.88
N ARG A 28 -14.80 -14.60 -1.83
CA ARG A 28 -15.13 -14.46 -3.25
C ARG A 28 -16.59 -14.79 -3.60
N LYS A 29 -17.32 -15.50 -2.74
CA LYS A 29 -18.76 -15.79 -2.91
C LYS A 29 -19.66 -14.70 -2.34
N VAL A 30 -19.10 -13.77 -1.56
CA VAL A 30 -19.81 -12.64 -0.96
C VAL A 30 -19.96 -11.51 -2.00
N PRO A 31 -21.09 -10.79 -2.04
CA PRO A 31 -21.25 -9.59 -2.88
C PRO A 31 -20.11 -8.58 -2.70
N ASP A 32 -19.77 -7.86 -3.76
CA ASP A 32 -18.54 -7.02 -3.79
C ASP A 32 -18.49 -5.97 -2.68
N ALA A 33 -19.61 -5.29 -2.40
CA ALA A 33 -19.71 -4.27 -1.35
C ALA A 33 -19.52 -4.87 0.05
N GLU A 34 -20.23 -5.95 0.38
CA GLU A 34 -20.11 -6.63 1.67
C GLU A 34 -18.72 -7.24 1.84
N ARG A 35 -18.17 -7.85 0.79
CA ARG A 35 -16.78 -8.35 0.77
C ARG A 35 -15.78 -7.25 1.09
N TYR A 36 -15.98 -6.06 0.54
CA TYR A 36 -15.11 -4.91 0.79
C TYR A 36 -15.15 -4.50 2.27
N GLU A 37 -16.33 -4.48 2.90
CA GLU A 37 -16.48 -4.19 4.33
C GLU A 37 -15.80 -5.25 5.20
N LEU A 38 -16.00 -6.54 4.89
CA LEU A 38 -15.38 -7.64 5.62
C LEU A 38 -13.84 -7.59 5.54
N ILE A 39 -13.29 -7.22 4.39
CA ILE A 39 -11.84 -7.06 4.21
C ILE A 39 -11.30 -5.89 5.06
N GLN A 40 -12.04 -4.77 5.16
CA GLN A 40 -11.63 -3.66 6.03
C GLN A 40 -11.58 -4.07 7.51
N ARG A 41 -12.55 -4.86 7.97
CA ARG A 41 -12.56 -5.41 9.33
C ARG A 41 -11.37 -6.35 9.55
N LEU A 42 -11.05 -7.21 8.59
CA LEU A 42 -9.86 -8.06 8.64
C LEU A 42 -8.55 -7.25 8.73
N ILE A 43 -8.40 -6.19 7.94
CA ILE A 43 -7.23 -5.30 7.99
C ILE A 43 -7.10 -4.63 9.36
N SER A 44 -8.22 -4.22 9.95
CA SER A 44 -8.24 -3.59 11.28
C SER A 44 -7.81 -4.54 12.40
N ARG A 45 -7.97 -5.86 12.20
CA ARG A 45 -7.57 -6.90 13.17
C ARG A 45 -6.15 -7.39 12.96
N ASP A 46 -5.73 -7.59 11.72
CA ASP A 46 -4.36 -7.94 11.35
C ASP A 46 -4.06 -7.40 9.95
N ILE A 47 -3.26 -6.33 9.87
CA ILE A 47 -2.94 -5.65 8.63
C ILE A 47 -2.28 -6.59 7.60
N VAL A 48 -1.41 -7.50 8.04
CA VAL A 48 -0.67 -8.40 7.16
C VAL A 48 -1.62 -9.40 6.52
N VAL A 49 -2.42 -10.10 7.34
CA VAL A 49 -3.39 -11.08 6.83
C VAL A 49 -4.48 -10.38 6.03
N GLY A 50 -5.00 -9.26 6.53
CA GLY A 50 -6.04 -8.48 5.87
C GLY A 50 -5.63 -8.01 4.48
N LEU A 51 -4.39 -7.52 4.30
CA LEU A 51 -3.90 -7.07 3.00
C LEU A 51 -3.57 -8.21 2.03
N GLU A 52 -3.06 -9.34 2.50
CA GLU A 52 -2.88 -10.53 1.65
C GLU A 52 -4.25 -11.08 1.20
N VAL A 53 -5.24 -11.09 2.09
CA VAL A 53 -6.62 -11.44 1.75
C VAL A 53 -7.22 -10.42 0.77
N ALA A 54 -7.02 -9.12 0.98
CA ALA A 54 -7.46 -8.07 0.05
C ALA A 54 -6.88 -8.27 -1.35
N ARG A 55 -5.56 -8.55 -1.42
CA ARG A 55 -4.85 -8.85 -2.66
C ARG A 55 -5.43 -10.08 -3.36
N ALA A 56 -5.91 -11.08 -2.63
CA ALA A 56 -6.45 -12.29 -3.24
C ALA A 56 -7.97 -12.21 -3.54
N ALA A 57 -8.75 -11.50 -2.73
CA ALA A 57 -10.21 -11.54 -2.75
C ALA A 57 -10.87 -10.37 -3.48
N LEU A 58 -10.25 -9.18 -3.53
CA LEU A 58 -10.83 -8.03 -4.23
C LEU A 58 -10.76 -8.21 -5.74
N THR A 59 -11.91 -8.07 -6.40
CA THR A 59 -12.00 -8.07 -7.87
C THR A 59 -12.24 -6.68 -8.42
N ASN A 60 -12.93 -5.81 -7.66
CA ASN A 60 -13.20 -4.45 -8.03
C ASN A 60 -11.98 -3.56 -7.80
N ARG A 61 -11.49 -2.93 -8.86
CA ARG A 61 -10.32 -2.06 -8.79
C ARG A 61 -10.57 -0.82 -7.93
N LYS A 62 -11.78 -0.24 -7.99
CA LYS A 62 -12.13 0.95 -7.21
C LYS A 62 -12.02 0.68 -5.70
N HIS A 63 -12.38 -0.53 -5.27
CA HIS A 63 -12.19 -0.95 -3.88
C HIS A 63 -10.70 -1.08 -3.51
N ALA A 64 -9.87 -1.61 -4.40
CA ALA A 64 -8.43 -1.67 -4.18
C ALA A 64 -7.79 -0.27 -4.15
N GLU A 65 -8.25 0.65 -5.01
CA GLU A 65 -7.86 2.06 -4.99
C GLU A 65 -8.22 2.71 -3.66
N ASN A 66 -9.49 2.65 -3.24
CA ASN A 66 -9.95 3.22 -1.98
C ASN A 66 -9.16 2.71 -0.76
N LEU A 67 -8.81 1.40 -0.75
CA LEU A 67 -7.97 0.84 0.31
C LEU A 67 -6.54 1.37 0.25
N LEU A 68 -5.95 1.46 -0.94
CA LEU A 68 -4.59 1.97 -1.11
C LEU A 68 -4.50 3.43 -0.70
N GLU A 69 -5.46 4.27 -1.09
CA GLU A 69 -5.49 5.69 -0.72
C GLU A 69 -5.58 5.83 0.80
N ARG A 70 -6.54 5.14 1.45
CA ARG A 70 -6.67 5.15 2.91
C ARG A 70 -5.43 4.62 3.63
N GLY A 71 -4.84 3.55 3.10
CA GLY A 71 -3.62 2.97 3.63
C GLY A 71 -2.46 3.95 3.56
N ILE A 72 -2.18 4.53 2.40
CA ILE A 72 -1.04 5.44 2.24
C ILE A 72 -1.19 6.68 3.13
N LEU A 73 -2.39 7.27 3.22
CA LEU A 73 -2.60 8.49 4.00
C LEU A 73 -2.65 8.26 5.51
N GLY A 74 -3.10 7.09 5.96
CA GLY A 74 -3.35 6.80 7.38
C GLY A 74 -2.33 5.90 8.06
N SER A 75 -1.31 5.41 7.36
CA SER A 75 -0.37 4.42 7.91
C SER A 75 0.98 4.98 8.30
N ASP A 76 1.64 4.30 9.22
CA ASP A 76 3.05 4.52 9.51
C ASP A 76 3.94 4.20 8.30
N PRO A 77 5.13 4.82 8.19
CA PRO A 77 6.04 4.63 7.05
C PRO A 77 6.42 3.16 6.80
N SER A 78 6.45 2.33 7.85
CA SER A 78 6.74 0.89 7.77
C SER A 78 5.65 0.10 7.08
N ASP A 79 4.40 0.54 7.20
CA ASP A 79 3.24 -0.17 6.66
C ASP A 79 2.95 0.24 5.22
N VAL A 80 3.39 1.43 4.80
CA VAL A 80 3.23 1.91 3.40
C VAL A 80 3.82 0.91 2.39
N GLU A 81 4.96 0.30 2.70
CA GLU A 81 5.54 -0.76 1.84
C GLU A 81 4.56 -1.93 1.66
N LEU A 82 3.93 -2.35 2.76
CA LEU A 82 2.99 -3.47 2.79
C LEU A 82 1.72 -3.15 1.96
N TRP A 83 1.16 -1.95 2.12
CA TRP A 83 0.03 -1.47 1.32
C TRP A 83 0.34 -1.47 -0.17
N LEU A 84 1.49 -0.89 -0.55
CA LEU A 84 1.91 -0.86 -1.95
C LEU A 84 2.13 -2.27 -2.51
N ARG A 85 2.82 -3.14 -1.76
CA ARG A 85 3.09 -4.52 -2.16
C ARG A 85 1.81 -5.31 -2.45
N CYS A 86 0.77 -5.10 -1.66
CA CYS A 86 -0.48 -5.84 -1.79
C CYS A 86 -1.42 -5.24 -2.84
N LEU A 87 -1.43 -3.92 -3.03
CA LEU A 87 -2.46 -3.24 -3.82
C LEU A 87 -1.97 -2.66 -5.14
N VAL A 88 -0.68 -2.29 -5.29
CA VAL A 88 -0.13 -1.83 -6.58
C VAL A 88 -0.38 -2.83 -7.71
N PRO A 89 -0.23 -4.16 -7.53
CA PRO A 89 -0.53 -5.13 -8.60
C PRO A 89 -1.99 -5.12 -9.08
N LYS A 90 -2.94 -4.63 -8.26
CA LYS A 90 -4.35 -4.49 -8.65
C LYS A 90 -4.68 -3.13 -9.25
N VAL A 91 -4.09 -2.09 -8.69
CA VAL A 91 -4.38 -0.69 -9.02
C VAL A 91 -3.62 -0.24 -10.28
N GLY A 92 -2.36 -0.64 -10.38
CA GLY A 92 -1.41 -0.21 -11.40
C GLY A 92 -0.61 1.03 -10.95
N VAL A 93 0.67 1.08 -11.35
CA VAL A 93 1.60 2.15 -10.96
C VAL A 93 1.10 3.52 -11.40
N GLY A 94 0.60 3.65 -12.64
CA GLY A 94 0.15 4.95 -13.16
C GLY A 94 -0.96 5.59 -12.32
N ARG A 95 -1.88 4.79 -11.77
CA ARG A 95 -2.95 5.29 -10.89
C ARG A 95 -2.42 5.68 -9.51
N VAL A 96 -1.50 4.90 -8.96
CA VAL A 96 -0.84 5.26 -7.70
C VAL A 96 -0.10 6.59 -7.85
N VAL A 97 0.65 6.78 -8.94
CA VAL A 97 1.33 8.06 -9.22
C VAL A 97 0.33 9.21 -9.38
N ALA A 98 -0.81 8.99 -10.05
CA ALA A 98 -1.84 10.02 -10.19
C ALA A 98 -2.47 10.42 -8.84
N PHE A 99 -2.73 9.44 -7.97
CA PHE A 99 -3.17 9.67 -6.58
C PHE A 99 -2.13 10.48 -5.80
N LEU A 100 -0.88 10.02 -5.76
CA LEU A 100 0.19 10.70 -5.02
C LEU A 100 0.43 12.13 -5.51
N ARG A 101 0.27 12.38 -6.82
CA ARG A 101 0.34 13.73 -7.37
C ARG A 101 -0.77 14.64 -6.85
N ARG A 102 -1.99 14.12 -6.73
CA ARG A 102 -3.15 14.87 -6.22
C ARG A 102 -2.99 15.20 -4.73
N GLU A 103 -2.43 14.28 -3.96
CA GLU A 103 -2.28 14.43 -2.51
C GLU A 103 -0.97 15.11 -2.09
N LEU A 104 -0.09 15.47 -3.05
CA LEU A 104 1.23 16.02 -2.76
C LEU A 104 1.19 17.27 -1.88
N GLU A 105 0.24 18.16 -2.13
CA GLU A 105 0.09 19.42 -1.38
C GLU A 105 -0.54 19.21 -0.01
N THR A 106 -1.52 18.30 0.09
CA THR A 106 -2.27 18.05 1.33
C THR A 106 -1.53 17.14 2.30
N TYR A 107 -0.84 16.12 1.80
CA TYR A 107 -0.19 15.07 2.58
C TYR A 107 1.25 14.80 2.10
N PRO A 108 2.14 15.81 2.13
CA PRO A 108 3.49 15.69 1.57
C PRO A 108 4.30 14.54 2.21
N ASP A 109 4.17 14.33 3.52
CA ASP A 109 4.88 13.27 4.24
C ASP A 109 4.44 11.86 3.81
N ALA A 110 3.13 11.65 3.61
CA ALA A 110 2.59 10.38 3.13
C ALA A 110 3.06 10.10 1.70
N VAL A 111 3.12 11.16 0.87
CA VAL A 111 3.61 11.08 -0.50
C VAL A 111 5.11 10.77 -0.54
N ASP A 112 5.94 11.38 0.30
CA ASP A 112 7.37 11.06 0.43
C ASP A 112 7.58 9.58 0.79
N ASN A 113 6.86 9.09 1.81
CA ASN A 113 6.93 7.69 2.22
C ASN A 113 6.53 6.73 1.09
N ALA A 114 5.48 7.04 0.33
CA ALA A 114 5.06 6.23 -0.79
C ALA A 114 6.07 6.27 -1.94
N LEU A 115 6.59 7.45 -2.28
CA LEU A 115 7.61 7.64 -3.31
C LEU A 115 8.91 6.90 -3.00
N TYR A 116 9.28 6.79 -1.73
CA TYR A 116 10.43 6.01 -1.30
C TYR A 116 10.32 4.52 -1.68
N TRP A 117 9.13 3.92 -1.49
CA TRP A 117 8.90 2.50 -1.74
C TRP A 117 8.48 2.17 -3.17
N LEU A 118 7.86 3.12 -3.89
CA LEU A 118 7.28 2.90 -5.21
C LEU A 118 8.26 2.38 -6.29
N PRO A 119 9.57 2.74 -6.31
CA PRO A 119 10.55 2.20 -7.25
C PRO A 119 10.58 0.68 -7.36
N ARG A 120 10.28 -0.04 -6.26
CA ARG A 120 10.28 -1.51 -6.22
C ARG A 120 9.24 -2.13 -7.16
N PHE A 121 8.24 -1.35 -7.57
CA PHE A 121 7.14 -1.80 -8.43
C PHE A 121 7.27 -1.30 -9.87
N LEU A 122 8.31 -0.51 -10.19
CA LEU A 122 8.53 0.05 -11.52
C LEU A 122 9.10 -0.95 -12.53
N THR A 123 9.66 -2.07 -12.07
CA THR A 123 10.23 -3.11 -12.95
C THR A 123 9.20 -3.69 -13.91
N ALA A 124 7.96 -3.87 -13.42
CA ALA A 124 6.82 -4.35 -14.21
C ALA A 124 6.02 -3.22 -14.88
N ALA A 125 6.41 -1.95 -14.68
CA ALA A 125 5.69 -0.80 -15.21
C ALA A 125 6.12 -0.45 -16.63
N SER A 126 5.20 0.16 -17.39
CA SER A 126 5.49 0.70 -18.72
C SER A 126 6.45 1.91 -18.65
N GLU A 127 7.11 2.24 -19.76
CA GLU A 127 7.97 3.44 -19.83
C GLU A 127 7.19 4.73 -19.55
N ARG A 128 5.91 4.76 -19.94
CA ARG A 128 5.00 5.87 -19.63
C ARG A 128 4.83 6.03 -18.11
N GLU A 129 4.56 4.94 -17.39
CA GLU A 129 4.37 4.97 -15.94
C GLU A 129 5.68 5.33 -15.21
N LYS A 130 6.81 4.81 -15.68
CA LYS A 130 8.13 5.21 -15.16
C LYS A 130 8.39 6.70 -15.39
N ALA A 131 8.00 7.24 -16.55
CA ALA A 131 8.11 8.68 -16.83
C ALA A 131 7.20 9.52 -15.92
N GLN A 132 5.96 9.06 -15.66
CA GLN A 132 5.04 9.70 -14.72
C GLN A 132 5.63 9.72 -13.30
N TYR A 133 6.19 8.59 -12.84
CA TYR A 133 6.89 8.51 -11.55
C TYR A 133 8.04 9.52 -11.47
N ARG A 134 8.92 9.55 -12.49
CA ARG A 134 10.05 10.50 -12.52
C ARG A 134 9.58 11.95 -12.50
N ALA A 135 8.48 12.26 -13.20
CA ALA A 135 7.90 13.60 -13.19
C ALA A 135 7.39 13.99 -11.81
N LEU A 136 6.65 13.10 -11.13
CA LEU A 136 6.18 13.33 -9.76
C LEU A 136 7.34 13.47 -8.78
N HIS A 137 8.35 12.60 -8.86
CA HIS A 137 9.51 12.66 -7.98
C HIS A 137 10.25 14.00 -8.13
N ARG A 138 10.45 14.49 -9.36
CA ARG A 138 11.06 15.82 -9.58
C ARG A 138 10.21 16.95 -9.01
N LEU A 139 8.89 16.89 -9.18
CA LEU A 139 7.96 17.88 -8.62
C LEU A 139 8.06 17.90 -7.08
N ALA A 140 7.99 16.73 -6.44
CA ALA A 140 8.10 16.59 -4.99
C ALA A 140 9.48 17.05 -4.48
N SER A 141 10.57 16.75 -5.20
CA SER A 141 11.90 17.29 -4.88
C SER A 141 11.96 18.81 -4.96
N ALA A 142 11.40 19.40 -6.02
CA ALA A 142 11.37 20.86 -6.21
C ALA A 142 10.55 21.58 -5.14
N GLN A 143 9.52 20.92 -4.59
CA GLN A 143 8.70 21.42 -3.48
C GLN A 143 9.32 21.14 -2.10
N GLY A 144 10.51 20.53 -2.02
CA GLY A 144 11.16 20.19 -0.75
C GLY A 144 10.46 19.08 0.04
N VAL A 145 9.54 18.33 -0.58
CA VAL A 145 8.79 17.23 0.05
C VAL A 145 9.67 16.01 0.24
N ILE A 146 10.52 15.70 -0.75
CA ILE A 146 11.41 14.54 -0.65
C ILE A 146 12.49 14.85 0.37
N ARG A 147 12.42 14.17 1.52
CA ARG A 147 13.45 14.27 2.55
C ARG A 147 14.74 13.71 1.94
N GLY A 148 15.74 14.57 1.76
CA GLY A 148 17.09 14.13 1.44
C GLY A 148 17.56 13.06 2.44
N PRO A 149 18.60 12.27 2.11
CA PRO A 149 19.10 11.24 3.02
C PRO A 149 19.30 11.85 4.41
N LYS A 150 18.54 11.38 5.41
CA LYS A 150 18.66 11.88 6.78
C LYS A 150 20.14 11.75 7.18
N PRO A 151 20.79 12.83 7.63
CA PRO A 151 22.15 12.73 8.13
C PRO A 151 22.15 11.72 9.27
N ILE A 152 22.90 10.63 9.12
CA ILE A 152 23.14 9.73 10.24
C ILE A 152 24.22 10.44 11.06
N ARG A 153 23.86 10.88 12.27
CA ARG A 153 24.86 11.25 13.27
C ARG A 153 25.55 9.96 13.68
N ASP A 154 26.85 9.88 13.43
CA ASP A 154 27.66 8.85 14.06
C ASP A 154 27.76 9.13 15.58
N GLN A 155 28.21 8.14 16.35
CA GLN A 155 28.38 8.27 17.80
C GLN A 155 29.42 9.35 18.18
N SER A 156 30.10 9.95 17.20
CA SER A 156 31.12 10.97 17.34
C SER A 156 30.61 12.38 16.96
N GLY A 157 29.33 12.53 16.61
CA GLY A 157 28.73 13.81 16.20
C GLY A 157 28.98 14.20 14.74
N GLY A 158 29.62 13.34 13.95
CA GLY A 158 29.83 13.50 12.51
C GLY A 158 28.57 13.20 11.70
N VAL A 159 28.28 14.06 10.73
CA VAL A 159 27.18 13.88 9.78
C VAL A 159 27.67 13.06 8.59
N ARG A 160 27.15 11.83 8.40
CA ARG A 160 27.38 11.05 7.18
C ARG A 160 26.11 10.95 6.33
N PHE A 161 26.26 11.25 5.05
CA PHE A 161 25.23 10.98 4.04
C PHE A 161 25.47 9.59 3.43
N ARG A 162 24.50 8.69 3.57
CA ARG A 162 24.59 7.35 2.98
C ARG A 162 24.45 7.48 1.46
N ARG A 163 25.54 7.27 0.69
CA ARG A 163 25.44 7.10 -0.76
C ARG A 163 24.71 5.78 -1.03
N VAL A 164 23.57 5.86 -1.72
CA VAL A 164 22.90 4.69 -2.28
C VAL A 164 23.76 4.23 -3.46
N LYS A 165 24.24 2.98 -3.42
CA LYS A 165 24.99 2.33 -4.50
C LYS A 165 24.04 1.76 -5.54
#